data_AF-A0A0Q5KQ38-F1
#
_entry.id   AF-A0A0Q5KQ38-F1
#
_cell.length_a   1.000
_cell.length_b   1.000
_cell.length_c   1.000
_cell.angle_alpha   90.00
_cell.angle_beta   90.00
_cell.angle_gamma   90.00
#
_symmetry.space_group_name_H-M   'P 1'
#
loop_
_entity.id
_entity.type
_entity.pdbx_description
1 polymer ?
#
loop_
_entity_poly.entity_id
_entity_poly.type
_entity_poly.pdbx_seq_one_letter_code
_entity_poly.pdbx_strand_id
1 'polypeptide(L)'
;MTMTGENTAVRAYGRTIGRGKPIDGEKKTPRGRKSVAIIVGMIMGVIGMLGAALPAAAAPTVTYPGAIGNLSLEAENGGGPLEQWETVHISGEWGVPSGAQAGETFGMTLPAEFSRLSAGEFTVSDPATGEIMANCVVGAGQGPDMVCTLTEAVNGKEDVGGTFWMQARASQSTTNETVEFDLGDTVEIVDLPGDGGIVPVDPTEQEEPYKYGGETATDGRLKWVVGVPSGFASDGAFTITDTLDPGLADHHYTGEVRLSQRAVENGVQVGKWSIVDPSKYQIVFAADGQSFEFAATGLPAGGFAYELLYYTQADGPVVKGDVFGNHAVVDTVATSATHTITESGGGDGTGVTYTSFSISKALTGPQAAAAQAATYTVRYSVKGADVPAKTMVVPVGQSIVSERAPLGSTFVIEEIDLPVVEGVTWGTWTISGDGVVDAGNGTYEVTPGAAAGVALTLTNVANPVPVVEPTPTPSPSSTPTPTRTPASATTPGELALTGGGDGSGFLALATALIVGGGLATAVSVKRRSGVARR
;
A
#
# COMPACT_ATOMS: atom_id res chain seq x y z
N MET A 1 80.22 -26.75 -41.41
CA MET A 1 79.97 -25.69 -42.41
C MET A 1 80.13 -24.35 -41.69
N THR A 2 81.11 -23.48 -41.96
CA THR A 2 81.37 -22.69 -43.20
C THR A 2 80.15 -21.86 -43.62
N MET A 3 80.24 -20.54 -43.83
CA MET A 3 81.33 -19.58 -43.59
C MET A 3 80.76 -18.14 -43.74
N THR A 4 81.37 -17.14 -43.08
CA THR A 4 81.56 -15.71 -43.49
C THR A 4 80.41 -14.87 -44.12
N GLY A 5 80.37 -13.55 -43.91
CA GLY A 5 81.41 -12.73 -43.27
C GLY A 5 81.13 -11.23 -43.13
N GLU A 6 82.20 -10.56 -42.72
CA GLU A 6 82.35 -9.11 -42.48
C GLU A 6 82.29 -8.32 -43.80
N ASN A 7 82.13 -6.99 -43.84
CA ASN A 7 83.16 -5.93 -43.74
C ASN A 7 82.69 -4.80 -44.71
N THR A 8 83.01 -3.49 -44.66
CA THR A 8 83.94 -2.66 -43.85
C THR A 8 83.40 -1.21 -43.80
N ALA A 9 83.94 -0.37 -42.93
CA ALA A 9 83.63 1.08 -42.86
C ALA A 9 84.43 1.95 -43.86
N VAL A 10 83.97 3.18 -44.12
CA VAL A 10 84.79 4.32 -44.62
C VAL A 10 84.48 5.60 -43.81
N ARG A 11 85.46 6.50 -43.74
CA ARG A 11 85.64 7.61 -42.78
C ARG A 11 85.72 8.97 -43.52
N ALA A 12 85.88 10.07 -42.76
CA ALA A 12 86.28 11.43 -43.19
C ALA A 12 85.19 12.29 -43.87
N TYR A 13 85.15 13.65 -43.81
CA TYR A 13 85.90 14.76 -43.16
C TYR A 13 84.93 16.00 -43.23
N GLY A 14 85.01 17.15 -42.53
CA GLY A 14 85.88 17.70 -41.47
C GLY A 14 85.63 19.24 -41.28
N ARG A 15 86.23 19.86 -40.23
CA ARG A 15 86.57 21.31 -40.03
C ARG A 15 85.48 22.41 -40.14
N THR A 16 85.09 23.18 -39.09
CA THR A 16 85.71 24.40 -38.45
C THR A 16 85.81 25.67 -39.35
N ILE A 17 85.67 26.95 -38.92
CA ILE A 17 86.17 27.66 -37.70
C ILE A 17 85.32 28.90 -37.29
N GLY A 18 84.97 29.06 -35.99
CA GLY A 18 85.04 30.35 -35.21
C GLY A 18 83.93 31.42 -35.39
N ARG A 19 83.89 32.54 -34.64
CA ARG A 19 84.47 33.02 -33.35
C ARG A 19 84.02 34.49 -33.22
N GLY A 20 83.25 34.86 -32.19
CA GLY A 20 82.84 36.25 -31.92
C GLY A 20 82.57 36.48 -30.43
N LYS A 21 83.08 37.58 -29.87
CA LYS A 21 83.03 37.93 -28.43
C LYS A 21 82.27 39.28 -28.24
N PRO A 22 81.98 39.78 -27.02
CA PRO A 22 80.64 40.29 -26.70
C PRO A 22 80.65 41.78 -26.31
N ILE A 23 79.49 42.29 -25.88
CA ILE A 23 79.37 43.53 -25.11
C ILE A 23 78.61 43.22 -23.81
N ASP A 24 79.15 43.72 -22.69
CA ASP A 24 78.69 43.46 -21.31
C ASP A 24 77.64 44.48 -20.82
N GLY A 25 76.83 44.06 -19.84
CA GLY A 25 75.84 44.87 -19.12
C GLY A 25 74.58 44.04 -18.89
N GLU A 26 74.26 43.52 -17.70
CA GLU A 26 74.62 43.96 -16.34
C GLU A 26 74.81 42.76 -15.37
N LYS A 27 75.58 42.91 -14.29
CA LYS A 27 75.91 41.82 -13.35
C LYS A 27 75.18 41.92 -12.02
N LYS A 28 74.58 40.80 -11.57
CA LYS A 28 74.52 40.31 -10.18
C LYS A 28 74.03 38.85 -10.17
N THR A 29 74.95 37.87 -10.22
CA THR A 29 75.49 37.07 -9.07
C THR A 29 74.59 35.88 -8.64
N PRO A 30 75.17 34.74 -8.18
CA PRO A 30 74.91 33.49 -8.87
C PRO A 30 74.56 32.27 -7.98
N ARG A 31 74.57 31.08 -8.62
CA ARG A 31 74.60 29.70 -8.07
C ARG A 31 73.28 29.12 -7.56
N GLY A 32 72.72 28.22 -8.37
CA GLY A 32 71.79 27.17 -7.96
C GLY A 32 71.86 26.04 -8.99
N ARG A 33 72.44 24.89 -8.62
CA ARG A 33 72.69 23.76 -9.54
C ARG A 33 71.47 22.82 -9.53
N LYS A 34 71.16 22.20 -10.68
CA LYS A 34 70.03 21.26 -10.82
C LYS A 34 70.10 20.13 -9.80
N SER A 35 69.04 19.98 -9.01
CA SER A 35 68.61 18.74 -8.34
C SER A 35 67.10 18.79 -8.15
N VAL A 36 66.33 18.20 -9.08
CA VAL A 36 64.89 17.97 -8.85
C VAL A 36 64.78 16.66 -8.08
N ALA A 37 64.60 16.77 -6.77
CA ALA A 37 64.20 15.66 -5.92
C ALA A 37 62.68 15.73 -5.77
N ILE A 38 61.96 14.76 -6.36
CA ILE A 38 60.54 14.56 -6.10
C ILE A 38 60.45 13.90 -4.72
N ILE A 39 60.12 14.68 -3.70
CA ILE A 39 59.75 14.15 -2.39
C ILE A 39 58.25 13.83 -2.45
N VAL A 40 57.93 12.55 -2.37
CA VAL A 40 56.57 12.06 -2.16
C VAL A 40 56.12 12.46 -0.76
N GLY A 41 55.32 13.53 -0.68
CA GLY A 41 54.65 13.96 0.54
C GLY A 41 53.41 13.10 0.79
N MET A 42 53.59 11.99 1.51
CA MET A 42 52.54 11.05 1.89
C MET A 42 51.50 11.71 2.81
N ILE A 43 50.36 12.14 2.25
CA ILE A 43 49.18 12.52 3.04
C ILE A 43 48.24 11.31 3.06
N MET A 44 48.45 10.45 4.05
CA MET A 44 47.47 9.44 4.46
C MET A 44 46.31 10.14 5.16
N GLY A 45 45.33 10.59 4.38
CA GLY A 45 44.03 11.01 4.91
C GLY A 45 43.25 9.76 5.31
N VAL A 46 43.06 9.57 6.62
CA VAL A 46 42.10 8.59 7.14
C VAL A 46 40.71 9.05 6.71
N ILE A 47 40.12 8.37 5.72
CA ILE A 47 38.68 8.46 5.43
C ILE A 47 38.01 7.25 6.09
N GLY A 48 37.99 7.29 7.42
CA GLY A 48 36.94 6.66 8.21
C GLY A 48 36.01 7.77 8.67
N MET A 49 34.70 7.55 8.57
CA MET A 49 33.66 8.41 9.15
C MET A 49 33.82 9.92 8.94
N LEU A 50 33.59 10.35 7.70
CA LEU A 50 32.91 11.60 7.39
C LEU A 50 32.41 11.44 5.95
N GLY A 51 31.22 10.83 5.81
CA GLY A 51 30.44 11.06 4.61
C GLY A 51 30.29 12.57 4.48
N ALA A 52 30.66 13.13 3.33
CA ALA A 52 30.17 14.44 3.00
C ALA A 52 28.66 14.29 2.95
N ALA A 53 27.96 14.84 3.95
CA ALA A 53 26.51 14.92 3.92
C ALA A 53 26.17 15.66 2.63
N LEU A 54 25.74 14.91 1.62
CA LEU A 54 24.97 15.48 0.54
C LEU A 54 23.82 16.22 1.23
N PRO A 55 23.49 17.45 0.83
CA PRO A 55 22.32 18.12 1.40
C PRO A 55 21.16 17.14 1.27
N ALA A 56 20.50 16.83 2.39
CA ALA A 56 19.37 15.93 2.39
C ALA A 56 18.44 16.36 1.25
N ALA A 57 18.09 15.42 0.37
CA ALA A 57 17.11 15.69 -0.65
C ALA A 57 15.82 16.03 0.10
N ALA A 58 15.42 17.30 0.04
CA ALA A 58 14.16 17.72 0.63
C ALA A 58 13.04 16.99 -0.11
N ALA A 59 12.02 16.55 0.65
CA ALA A 59 10.86 15.85 0.12
C ALA A 59 10.34 16.43 -1.21
N PRO A 60 9.79 15.59 -2.11
CA PRO A 60 9.18 16.06 -3.33
C PRO A 60 8.09 17.09 -3.01
N THR A 61 8.04 18.17 -3.79
CA THR A 61 6.97 19.17 -3.62
C THR A 61 5.64 18.58 -4.07
N VAL A 62 4.78 18.27 -3.10
CA VAL A 62 3.46 17.64 -3.30
C VAL A 62 2.33 18.50 -2.74
N THR A 63 1.09 18.25 -3.16
CA THR A 63 -0.09 18.98 -2.63
C THR A 63 -0.30 18.72 -1.14
N TYR A 64 -0.06 17.49 -0.71
CA TYR A 64 -0.32 17.01 0.66
C TYR A 64 0.96 16.45 1.29
N PRO A 65 1.87 17.31 1.81
CA PRO A 65 2.95 16.86 2.68
C PRO A 65 2.39 16.29 3.98
N GLY A 66 3.07 15.31 4.58
CA GLY A 66 2.64 14.62 5.79
C GLY A 66 1.40 13.72 5.62
N ALA A 67 0.98 13.44 4.38
CA ALA A 67 -0.13 12.54 4.09
C ALA A 67 0.24 11.04 4.17
N ILE A 68 1.52 10.72 4.32
CA ILE A 68 2.03 9.37 4.61
C ILE A 68 2.37 9.28 6.10
N GLY A 69 2.29 8.09 6.68
CA GLY A 69 2.88 7.80 7.99
C GLY A 69 2.70 6.33 8.38
N ASN A 70 2.99 6.00 9.64
CA ASN A 70 2.92 4.63 10.18
C ASN A 70 3.80 3.65 9.37
N LEU A 71 5.02 4.08 9.08
CA LEU A 71 5.98 3.36 8.27
C LEU A 71 6.56 2.16 9.01
N SER A 72 6.85 1.09 8.27
CA SER A 72 7.54 -0.09 8.78
C SER A 72 8.45 -0.72 7.73
N LEU A 73 9.50 -1.39 8.20
CA LEU A 73 10.54 -2.02 7.41
C LEU A 73 10.61 -3.51 7.73
N GLU A 74 10.69 -4.33 6.69
CA GLU A 74 10.88 -5.78 6.81
C GLU A 74 12.00 -6.22 5.86
N ALA A 75 12.90 -7.08 6.33
CA ALA A 75 13.91 -7.72 5.48
C ALA A 75 13.25 -8.82 4.64
N GLU A 76 13.53 -8.88 3.33
CA GLU A 76 12.90 -9.85 2.42
C GLU A 76 13.13 -11.31 2.84
N ASN A 77 14.30 -11.63 3.40
CA ASN A 77 14.62 -12.98 3.86
C ASN A 77 14.13 -13.29 5.29
N GLY A 78 13.67 -12.27 6.03
CA GLY A 78 13.05 -12.39 7.34
C GLY A 78 14.00 -12.61 8.53
N GLY A 79 14.05 -11.62 9.43
CA GLY A 79 14.70 -11.71 10.74
C GLY A 79 16.21 -11.41 10.74
N GLY A 80 16.68 -10.76 11.80
CA GLY A 80 18.06 -10.23 11.87
C GLY A 80 18.20 -8.85 11.21
N PRO A 81 19.41 -8.27 11.23
CA PRO A 81 19.71 -7.02 10.56
C PRO A 81 19.74 -7.17 9.04
N LEU A 82 19.36 -6.10 8.32
CA LEU A 82 19.51 -6.01 6.87
C LEU A 82 21.00 -6.10 6.48
N GLU A 83 21.36 -6.99 5.56
CA GLU A 83 22.69 -6.97 4.95
C GLU A 83 22.74 -5.90 3.84
N GLN A 84 23.90 -5.25 3.67
CA GLN A 84 24.10 -4.32 2.58
C GLN A 84 23.85 -5.05 1.24
N TRP A 85 23.07 -4.42 0.37
CA TRP A 85 22.54 -4.95 -0.90
C TRP A 85 21.40 -5.96 -0.78
N GLU A 86 20.84 -6.20 0.42
CA GLU A 86 19.57 -6.91 0.58
C GLU A 86 18.37 -6.02 0.16
N THR A 87 17.28 -6.66 -0.23
CA THR A 87 15.97 -6.01 -0.44
C THR A 87 15.30 -5.72 0.90
N VAL A 88 14.81 -4.49 1.06
CA VAL A 88 13.90 -4.11 2.14
C VAL A 88 12.50 -3.91 1.59
N HIS A 89 11.52 -4.49 2.26
CA HIS A 89 10.10 -4.25 2.06
C HIS A 89 9.68 -3.08 2.97
N ILE A 90 9.22 -2.00 2.36
CA ILE A 90 8.81 -0.76 3.03
C ILE A 90 7.30 -0.66 2.90
N SER A 91 6.58 -0.53 4.02
CA SER A 91 5.13 -0.33 3.99
C SER A 91 4.69 0.81 4.90
N GLY A 92 3.51 1.36 4.64
CA GLY A 92 2.93 2.45 5.43
C GLY A 92 1.47 2.73 5.12
N GLU A 93 0.91 3.69 5.83
CA GLU A 93 -0.44 4.23 5.61
C GLU A 93 -0.37 5.57 4.84
N TRP A 94 -1.45 5.90 4.14
CA TRP A 94 -1.61 7.20 3.50
C TRP A 94 -3.05 7.73 3.64
N GLY A 95 -3.21 9.05 3.68
CA GLY A 95 -4.53 9.69 3.75
C GLY A 95 -4.49 11.16 3.37
N VAL A 96 -5.51 11.61 2.62
CA VAL A 96 -5.63 12.98 2.12
C VAL A 96 -6.88 13.67 2.70
N PRO A 97 -6.88 15.01 2.87
CA PRO A 97 -8.00 15.71 3.49
C PRO A 97 -9.28 15.66 2.62
N SER A 98 -10.44 15.74 3.27
CA SER A 98 -11.75 15.82 2.60
C SER A 98 -11.80 16.97 1.60
N GLY A 99 -12.22 16.67 0.38
CA GLY A 99 -12.26 17.62 -0.74
C GLY A 99 -11.06 17.56 -1.69
N ALA A 100 -10.10 16.65 -1.45
CA ALA A 100 -9.03 16.33 -2.39
C ALA A 100 -9.57 15.91 -3.77
N GLN A 101 -8.79 16.18 -4.82
CA GLN A 101 -9.19 16.06 -6.22
C GLN A 101 -8.16 15.32 -7.07
N ALA A 102 -8.63 14.82 -8.21
CA ALA A 102 -7.78 14.23 -9.24
C ALA A 102 -6.62 15.15 -9.65
N GLY A 103 -5.41 14.58 -9.78
CA GLY A 103 -4.20 15.30 -10.16
C GLY A 103 -3.45 15.95 -8.99
N GLU A 104 -4.01 15.99 -7.79
CA GLU A 104 -3.29 16.39 -6.58
C GLU A 104 -2.37 15.25 -6.10
N THR A 105 -1.32 15.60 -5.36
CA THR A 105 -0.24 14.66 -5.04
C THR A 105 0.07 14.55 -3.55
N PHE A 106 0.61 13.39 -3.17
CA PHE A 106 1.26 13.13 -1.88
C PHE A 106 2.56 12.34 -2.12
N GLY A 107 3.47 12.29 -1.14
CA GLY A 107 4.76 11.64 -1.34
C GLY A 107 5.70 11.75 -0.15
N MET A 108 6.88 11.13 -0.29
CA MET A 108 7.98 11.13 0.68
C MET A 108 9.31 10.88 -0.03
N THR A 109 10.42 11.17 0.64
CA THR A 109 11.78 10.76 0.22
C THR A 109 12.30 9.66 1.12
N LEU A 110 12.84 8.60 0.51
CA LEU A 110 13.46 7.50 1.24
C LEU A 110 14.79 7.92 1.88
N PRO A 111 15.16 7.35 3.04
CA PRO A 111 16.50 7.48 3.63
C PRO A 111 17.62 7.21 2.62
N ALA A 112 18.77 7.88 2.79
CA ALA A 112 19.94 7.72 1.92
C ALA A 112 20.54 6.30 1.99
N GLU A 113 20.25 5.56 3.07
CA GLU A 113 20.52 4.15 3.25
C GLU A 113 19.91 3.25 2.17
N PHE A 114 18.78 3.68 1.58
CA PHE A 114 18.02 2.90 0.60
C PHE A 114 18.18 3.44 -0.83
N SER A 115 18.01 2.54 -1.79
CA SER A 115 18.03 2.88 -3.21
C SER A 115 17.17 1.99 -4.08
N ARG A 116 16.90 2.45 -5.30
CA ARG A 116 16.34 1.62 -6.38
C ARG A 116 17.25 1.67 -7.60
N LEU A 117 17.45 0.51 -8.24
CA LEU A 117 18.29 0.39 -9.44
C LEU A 117 17.67 1.12 -10.64
N SER A 118 16.34 1.17 -10.67
CA SER A 118 15.50 1.77 -11.70
C SER A 118 14.41 2.63 -11.07
N ALA A 119 13.84 3.54 -11.86
CA ALA A 119 12.56 4.12 -11.53
C ALA A 119 11.48 3.05 -11.75
N GLY A 120 10.38 3.14 -11.01
CA GLY A 120 9.26 2.21 -11.15
C GLY A 120 7.96 2.85 -10.74
N GLU A 121 6.87 2.18 -11.08
CA GLU A 121 5.51 2.64 -10.83
C GLU A 121 4.69 1.53 -10.17
N PHE A 122 3.71 1.94 -9.36
CA PHE A 122 2.69 1.05 -8.82
C PHE A 122 1.39 1.82 -8.62
N THR A 123 0.28 1.10 -8.48
CA THR A 123 -1.04 1.68 -8.21
C THR A 123 -1.50 1.33 -6.80
N VAL A 124 -2.23 2.25 -6.17
CA VAL A 124 -3.06 1.93 -5.00
C VAL A 124 -4.53 1.91 -5.43
N SER A 125 -5.24 0.84 -5.11
CA SER A 125 -6.57 0.55 -5.65
C SER A 125 -7.59 0.27 -4.56
N ASP A 126 -8.87 0.51 -4.83
CA ASP A 126 -9.96 0.13 -3.94
C ASP A 126 -10.18 -1.39 -4.00
N PRO A 127 -9.98 -2.14 -2.90
CA PRO A 127 -10.08 -3.60 -2.92
C PRO A 127 -11.52 -4.12 -3.09
N ALA A 128 -12.54 -3.27 -2.95
CA ALA A 128 -13.94 -3.62 -3.16
C ALA A 128 -14.43 -3.30 -4.58
N THR A 129 -13.92 -2.25 -5.22
CA THR A 129 -14.38 -1.79 -6.55
C THR A 129 -13.38 -2.00 -7.68
N GLY A 130 -12.08 -2.12 -7.38
CA GLY A 130 -10.99 -2.13 -8.35
C GLY A 130 -10.65 -0.74 -8.93
N GLU A 131 -11.25 0.34 -8.43
CA GLU A 131 -10.91 1.70 -8.84
C GLU A 131 -9.49 2.06 -8.39
N ILE A 132 -8.61 2.44 -9.32
CA ILE A 132 -7.28 2.96 -8.97
C ILE A 132 -7.46 4.33 -8.31
N MET A 133 -7.06 4.47 -7.05
CA MET A 133 -7.22 5.69 -6.25
C MET A 133 -6.04 6.66 -6.43
N ALA A 134 -4.82 6.14 -6.60
CA ALA A 134 -3.65 6.92 -6.99
C ALA A 134 -2.64 6.09 -7.80
N ASN A 135 -1.89 6.77 -8.66
CA ASN A 135 -0.73 6.21 -9.37
C ASN A 135 0.55 6.74 -8.71
N CYS A 136 1.42 5.84 -8.27
CA CYS A 136 2.66 6.15 -7.57
C CYS A 136 3.88 5.90 -8.47
N VAL A 137 4.82 6.84 -8.47
CA VAL A 137 6.11 6.73 -9.16
C VAL A 137 7.21 6.85 -8.10
N VAL A 138 8.16 5.93 -8.12
CA VAL A 138 9.35 5.94 -7.26
C VAL A 138 10.59 6.13 -8.13
N GLY A 139 11.44 7.08 -7.75
CA GLY A 139 12.68 7.41 -8.45
C GLY A 139 13.72 6.28 -8.45
N ALA A 140 14.75 6.47 -9.27
CA ALA A 140 15.97 5.67 -9.25
C ALA A 140 17.06 6.36 -8.42
N GLY A 141 18.05 5.59 -7.95
CA GLY A 141 19.22 6.11 -7.22
C GLY A 141 19.11 5.96 -5.70
N GLN A 142 20.03 6.60 -4.98
CA GLN A 142 20.07 6.65 -3.50
C GLN A 142 19.04 7.66 -2.98
N GLY A 143 18.36 7.34 -1.88
CA GLY A 143 17.29 8.17 -1.28
C GLY A 143 16.27 8.66 -2.30
N PRO A 144 15.60 7.77 -3.08
CA PRO A 144 14.69 8.19 -4.13
C PRO A 144 13.39 8.78 -3.56
N ASP A 145 12.80 9.72 -4.29
CA ASP A 145 11.46 10.23 -4.03
C ASP A 145 10.40 9.21 -4.45
N MET A 146 9.35 9.07 -3.64
CA MET A 146 8.06 8.49 -4.05
C MET A 146 7.03 9.62 -4.16
N VAL A 147 6.35 9.70 -5.30
CA VAL A 147 5.24 10.64 -5.53
C VAL A 147 4.02 9.88 -6.07
N CYS A 148 2.91 9.99 -5.35
CA CYS A 148 1.61 9.45 -5.74
C CYS A 148 0.68 10.58 -6.20
N THR A 149 -0.02 10.36 -7.31
CA THR A 149 -0.99 11.29 -7.90
C THR A 149 -2.39 10.70 -7.83
N LEU A 150 -3.31 11.41 -7.19
CA LEU A 150 -4.72 11.00 -7.04
C LEU A 150 -5.43 10.94 -8.40
N THR A 151 -6.31 9.97 -8.60
CA THR A 151 -7.10 9.82 -9.83
C THR A 151 -8.49 10.47 -9.71
N GLU A 152 -9.30 10.38 -10.77
CA GLU A 152 -10.72 10.77 -10.71
C GLU A 152 -11.54 9.97 -9.69
N ALA A 153 -11.07 8.79 -9.25
CA ALA A 153 -11.77 7.94 -8.29
C ALA A 153 -11.90 8.57 -6.89
N VAL A 154 -11.12 9.61 -6.56
CA VAL A 154 -11.25 10.31 -5.25
C VAL A 154 -12.32 11.40 -5.27
N ASN A 155 -12.76 11.85 -6.45
CA ASN A 155 -13.59 13.05 -6.58
C ASN A 155 -14.95 12.88 -5.89
N GLY A 156 -15.21 13.71 -4.87
CA GLY A 156 -16.46 13.67 -4.10
C GLY A 156 -16.54 12.56 -3.05
N LYS A 157 -15.46 11.80 -2.84
CA LYS A 157 -15.27 10.95 -1.66
C LYS A 157 -14.65 11.77 -0.53
N GLU A 158 -14.89 11.33 0.70
CA GLU A 158 -14.19 11.82 1.91
C GLU A 158 -13.52 10.64 2.64
N ASP A 159 -12.75 10.90 3.68
CA ASP A 159 -11.96 9.89 4.39
C ASP A 159 -11.09 9.05 3.42
N VAL A 160 -10.48 9.74 2.44
CA VAL A 160 -9.72 9.10 1.36
C VAL A 160 -8.33 8.70 1.85
N GLY A 161 -8.04 7.40 1.85
CA GLY A 161 -6.77 6.85 2.32
C GLY A 161 -6.73 5.33 2.32
N GLY A 162 -5.60 4.78 2.74
CA GLY A 162 -5.36 3.34 2.79
C GLY A 162 -3.91 3.01 3.12
N THR A 163 -3.36 2.00 2.45
CA THR A 163 -2.00 1.48 2.68
C THR A 163 -1.19 1.49 1.39
N PHE A 164 0.13 1.45 1.51
CA PHE A 164 1.03 1.14 0.41
C PHE A 164 2.20 0.28 0.89
N TRP A 165 2.85 -0.36 -0.07
CA TRP A 165 4.13 -1.01 0.10
C TRP A 165 5.01 -0.82 -1.15
N MET A 166 6.32 -0.91 -0.97
CA MET A 166 7.30 -0.95 -2.05
C MET A 166 8.57 -1.69 -1.65
N GLN A 167 9.36 -2.09 -2.64
CA GLN A 167 10.70 -2.63 -2.44
C GLN A 167 11.78 -1.58 -2.75
N ALA A 168 12.80 -1.53 -1.89
CA ALA A 168 14.05 -0.82 -2.10
C ALA A 168 15.22 -1.70 -1.69
N ARG A 169 16.45 -1.22 -1.87
CA ARG A 169 17.69 -1.95 -1.57
C ARG A 169 18.52 -1.22 -0.53
N ALA A 170 19.00 -1.93 0.50
CA ALA A 170 19.87 -1.42 1.56
C ALA A 170 21.30 -1.12 1.04
N SER A 171 21.48 -0.01 0.33
CA SER A 171 22.73 0.30 -0.39
C SER A 171 23.84 0.93 0.45
N GLN A 172 23.53 1.50 1.61
CA GLN A 172 24.53 2.02 2.55
C GLN A 172 24.46 1.25 3.87
N SER A 173 25.60 0.77 4.35
CA SER A 173 25.70 0.24 5.71
C SER A 173 25.71 1.36 6.74
N THR A 174 25.09 1.10 7.89
CA THR A 174 24.97 2.04 9.02
C THR A 174 24.93 1.27 10.33
N THR A 175 25.43 1.89 11.41
CA THR A 175 25.33 1.33 12.78
C THR A 175 24.23 2.02 13.60
N ASN A 176 23.40 2.84 12.97
CA ASN A 176 22.18 3.36 13.58
C ASN A 176 21.12 2.27 13.54
N GLU A 177 20.32 2.13 14.60
CA GLU A 177 19.18 1.19 14.64
C GLU A 177 17.92 1.78 13.98
N THR A 178 17.97 3.04 13.54
CA THR A 178 16.85 3.77 12.94
C THR A 178 17.27 4.55 11.70
N VAL A 179 16.30 4.83 10.84
CA VAL A 179 16.43 5.70 9.66
C VAL A 179 15.34 6.76 9.65
N GLU A 180 15.61 7.89 8.97
CA GLU A 180 14.73 9.06 8.93
C GLU A 180 14.07 9.19 7.55
N PHE A 181 12.74 9.06 7.49
CA PHE A 181 11.94 9.30 6.29
C PHE A 181 11.45 10.75 6.26
N ASP A 182 11.74 11.48 5.18
CA ASP A 182 11.23 12.84 4.98
C ASP A 182 9.85 12.79 4.30
N LEU A 183 8.82 13.21 5.04
CA LEU A 183 7.42 13.23 4.60
C LEU A 183 6.97 14.64 4.17
N GLY A 184 7.91 15.59 4.04
CA GLY A 184 7.66 16.99 3.68
C GLY A 184 7.62 17.91 4.89
N ASP A 185 6.49 17.98 5.57
CA ASP A 185 6.32 18.84 6.75
C ASP A 185 6.80 18.16 8.05
N THR A 186 7.05 16.84 8.00
CA THR A 186 7.42 16.01 9.14
C THR A 186 8.44 14.96 8.75
N VAL A 187 9.30 14.57 9.70
CA VAL A 187 10.19 13.41 9.57
C VAL A 187 9.65 12.28 10.45
N GLU A 188 9.55 11.07 9.92
CA GLU A 188 9.23 9.86 10.69
C GLU A 188 10.49 9.02 10.89
N ILE A 189 10.78 8.66 12.14
CA ILE A 189 11.93 7.85 12.53
C ILE A 189 11.44 6.40 12.62
N VAL A 190 12.03 5.52 11.81
CA VAL A 190 11.59 4.13 11.67
C VAL A 190 12.72 3.20 12.11
N ASP A 191 12.39 2.22 12.95
CA ASP A 191 13.32 1.17 13.38
C ASP A 191 13.72 0.30 12.17
N LEU A 192 15.02 0.02 12.03
CA LEU A 192 15.52 -0.97 11.08
C LEU A 192 15.18 -2.39 11.57
N PRO A 193 15.04 -3.38 10.67
CA PRO A 193 14.97 -4.77 11.08
C PRO A 193 16.23 -5.18 11.85
N GLY A 194 16.07 -5.92 12.96
CA GLY A 194 17.18 -6.50 13.72
C GLY A 194 17.88 -5.55 14.71
N ASP A 195 19.09 -5.95 15.11
CA ASP A 195 20.03 -5.16 15.92
C ASP A 195 21.33 -4.95 15.12
N GLY A 196 21.96 -3.78 15.24
CA GLY A 196 23.24 -3.43 14.60
C GLY A 196 23.13 -2.57 13.33
N GLY A 197 21.93 -2.10 12.98
CA GLY A 197 21.66 -1.34 11.76
C GLY A 197 21.76 -2.15 10.46
N ILE A 198 22.24 -1.54 9.39
CA ILE A 198 22.49 -2.21 8.10
C ILE A 198 23.94 -2.70 8.08
N VAL A 199 24.13 -4.02 8.19
CA VAL A 199 25.46 -4.62 8.29
C VAL A 199 26.15 -4.67 6.92
N PRO A 200 27.48 -4.42 6.82
CA PRO A 200 28.22 -4.60 5.57
C PRO A 200 28.21 -6.06 5.12
N VAL A 201 28.32 -6.30 3.80
CA VAL A 201 28.43 -7.65 3.23
C VAL A 201 29.58 -8.43 3.88
N ASP A 202 29.36 -9.71 4.22
CA ASP A 202 30.45 -10.61 4.64
C ASP A 202 31.52 -10.71 3.53
N PRO A 203 32.77 -10.25 3.77
CA PRO A 203 33.81 -10.29 2.75
C PRO A 203 34.44 -11.68 2.56
N THR A 204 34.01 -12.70 3.30
CA THR A 204 34.51 -14.08 3.18
C THR A 204 34.31 -14.62 1.77
N GLU A 205 35.30 -15.35 1.25
CA GLU A 205 35.19 -16.03 -0.03
C GLU A 205 34.29 -17.28 0.09
N GLN A 206 33.38 -17.45 -0.88
CA GLN A 206 32.55 -18.65 -0.99
C GLN A 206 33.41 -19.88 -1.29
N GLU A 207 33.12 -21.03 -0.67
CA GLU A 207 33.92 -22.25 -0.87
C GLU A 207 33.75 -22.87 -2.27
N GLU A 208 32.58 -22.69 -2.89
CA GLU A 208 32.22 -23.27 -4.19
C GLU A 208 31.73 -22.19 -5.19
N PRO A 209 31.77 -22.47 -6.51
CA PRO A 209 31.22 -21.59 -7.53
C PRO A 209 29.72 -21.35 -7.33
N TYR A 210 29.32 -20.09 -7.45
CA TYR A 210 27.98 -19.63 -7.16
C TYR A 210 27.42 -18.80 -8.31
N LYS A 211 26.10 -18.68 -8.38
CA LYS A 211 25.41 -17.92 -9.41
C LYS A 211 24.30 -17.09 -8.78
N TYR A 212 24.12 -15.87 -9.29
CA TYR A 212 22.98 -15.02 -8.95
C TYR A 212 22.55 -14.21 -10.17
N GLY A 213 21.30 -13.75 -10.15
CA GLY A 213 20.76 -12.90 -11.21
C GLY A 213 19.61 -12.03 -10.72
N GLY A 214 19.19 -11.11 -11.59
CA GLY A 214 18.10 -10.20 -11.32
C GLY A 214 17.86 -9.21 -12.44
N GLU A 215 16.76 -8.48 -12.37
CA GLU A 215 16.43 -7.39 -13.29
C GLU A 215 17.52 -6.30 -13.38
N THR A 216 17.47 -5.56 -14.47
CA THR A 216 18.21 -4.32 -14.67
C THR A 216 17.25 -3.15 -14.85
N ALA A 217 17.77 -1.93 -14.96
CA ALA A 217 16.93 -0.77 -15.29
C ALA A 217 16.45 -0.72 -16.76
N THR A 218 16.67 -1.79 -17.54
CA THR A 218 16.14 -1.95 -18.90
C THR A 218 15.14 -3.11 -18.88
N ASP A 219 13.92 -2.83 -19.36
CA ASP A 219 12.82 -3.79 -19.37
C ASP A 219 13.20 -5.10 -20.09
N GLY A 220 12.81 -6.22 -19.48
CA GLY A 220 13.17 -7.58 -19.89
C GLY A 220 14.66 -7.93 -19.95
N ARG A 221 15.58 -7.02 -19.60
CA ARG A 221 17.02 -7.30 -19.57
C ARG A 221 17.43 -7.76 -18.17
N LEU A 222 17.88 -9.00 -18.06
CA LEU A 222 18.39 -9.59 -16.82
C LEU A 222 19.92 -9.52 -16.75
N LYS A 223 20.44 -9.24 -15.56
CA LYS A 223 21.85 -9.41 -15.19
C LYS A 223 22.04 -10.82 -14.62
N TRP A 224 23.12 -11.49 -15.04
CA TRP A 224 23.61 -12.72 -14.42
C TRP A 224 25.07 -12.58 -14.01
N VAL A 225 25.44 -13.23 -12.92
CA VAL A 225 26.82 -13.34 -12.46
C VAL A 225 27.11 -14.79 -12.08
N VAL A 226 28.24 -15.30 -12.56
CA VAL A 226 28.85 -16.55 -12.06
C VAL A 226 30.12 -16.18 -11.30
N GLY A 227 30.14 -16.48 -10.00
CA GLY A 227 31.29 -16.33 -9.12
C GLY A 227 32.17 -17.57 -9.12
N VAL A 228 33.48 -17.38 -9.24
CA VAL A 228 34.51 -18.43 -9.28
C VAL A 228 35.51 -18.17 -8.16
N PRO A 229 35.49 -18.97 -7.07
CA PRO A 229 36.44 -18.84 -5.97
C PRO A 229 37.89 -19.09 -6.38
N SER A 230 38.82 -18.53 -5.63
CA SER A 230 40.25 -18.49 -5.94
C SER A 230 40.91 -19.87 -6.05
N GLY A 231 40.34 -20.90 -5.40
CA GLY A 231 40.75 -22.30 -5.55
C GLY A 231 40.56 -22.84 -6.98
N PHE A 232 39.49 -22.43 -7.66
CA PHE A 232 39.14 -22.88 -9.02
C PHE A 232 39.97 -22.19 -10.12
N ALA A 233 40.69 -21.12 -9.79
CA ALA A 233 41.62 -20.45 -10.69
C ALA A 233 43.10 -20.67 -10.31
N SER A 234 43.40 -21.65 -9.45
CA SER A 234 44.73 -21.88 -8.90
C SER A 234 45.79 -22.23 -9.95
N ASP A 235 45.41 -22.93 -11.03
CA ASP A 235 46.28 -23.23 -12.19
C ASP A 235 46.37 -22.08 -13.21
N GLY A 236 45.77 -20.91 -12.93
CA GLY A 236 45.79 -19.74 -13.81
C GLY A 236 44.86 -19.83 -15.03
N ALA A 237 43.89 -20.75 -14.99
CA ALA A 237 42.84 -20.93 -15.99
C ALA A 237 41.59 -21.55 -15.34
N PHE A 238 40.43 -21.37 -15.96
CA PHE A 238 39.18 -22.07 -15.65
C PHE A 238 38.22 -21.99 -16.85
N THR A 239 37.20 -22.85 -16.86
CA THR A 239 36.14 -22.90 -17.88
C THR A 239 34.75 -22.75 -17.27
N ILE A 240 33.83 -22.17 -18.05
CA ILE A 240 32.40 -22.08 -17.69
C ILE A 240 31.56 -22.50 -18.89
N THR A 241 30.66 -23.46 -18.71
CA THR A 241 29.56 -23.74 -19.65
C THR A 241 28.27 -23.22 -19.04
N ASP A 242 27.54 -22.37 -19.76
CA ASP A 242 26.29 -21.75 -19.29
C ASP A 242 25.15 -22.13 -20.23
N THR A 243 23.99 -22.48 -19.68
CA THR A 243 22.79 -22.87 -20.43
C THR A 243 21.56 -22.29 -19.75
N LEU A 244 20.67 -21.69 -20.54
CA LEU A 244 19.40 -21.16 -20.06
C LEU A 244 18.42 -22.31 -19.76
N ASP A 245 17.66 -22.21 -18.67
CA ASP A 245 16.87 -23.34 -18.17
C ASP A 245 15.61 -23.59 -19.04
N PRO A 246 15.48 -24.77 -19.69
CA PRO A 246 14.35 -25.04 -20.57
C PRO A 246 13.05 -25.27 -19.78
N GLY A 247 11.96 -24.66 -20.26
CA GLY A 247 10.64 -24.76 -19.62
C GLY A 247 10.34 -23.67 -18.58
N LEU A 248 11.26 -22.70 -18.45
CA LEU A 248 11.04 -21.42 -17.78
C LEU A 248 10.81 -20.32 -18.84
N ALA A 249 10.73 -19.05 -18.44
CA ALA A 249 10.45 -17.95 -19.36
C ALA A 249 11.56 -17.76 -20.41
N ASP A 250 11.17 -17.63 -21.68
CA ASP A 250 12.10 -17.58 -22.81
C ASP A 250 12.94 -16.28 -22.80
N HIS A 251 14.26 -16.45 -22.93
CA HIS A 251 15.25 -15.38 -23.02
C HIS A 251 16.48 -15.85 -23.80
N HIS A 252 17.29 -14.91 -24.30
CA HIS A 252 18.54 -15.18 -25.02
C HIS A 252 19.70 -14.32 -24.53
N TYR A 253 20.95 -14.77 -24.76
CA TYR A 253 22.13 -13.97 -24.41
C TYR A 253 22.29 -12.73 -25.31
N THR A 254 22.56 -11.59 -24.68
CA THR A 254 22.82 -10.30 -25.38
C THR A 254 24.20 -10.22 -26.05
N GLY A 255 25.12 -11.14 -25.73
CA GLY A 255 26.53 -11.10 -26.14
C GLY A 255 27.42 -10.19 -25.28
N GLU A 256 26.86 -9.38 -24.39
CA GLU A 256 27.64 -8.54 -23.47
C GLU A 256 28.21 -9.38 -22.31
N VAL A 257 29.54 -9.37 -22.15
CA VAL A 257 30.26 -10.11 -21.09
C VAL A 257 31.43 -9.33 -20.51
N ARG A 258 31.68 -9.45 -19.21
CA ARG A 258 32.82 -8.86 -18.50
C ARG A 258 33.31 -9.79 -17.39
N LEU A 259 34.55 -10.26 -17.50
CA LEU A 259 35.24 -10.91 -16.38
C LEU A 259 35.87 -9.85 -15.46
N SER A 260 35.62 -9.99 -14.16
CA SER A 260 36.23 -9.16 -13.10
C SER A 260 36.97 -10.06 -12.11
N GLN A 261 38.03 -9.54 -11.47
CA GLN A 261 38.80 -10.23 -10.44
C GLN A 261 38.95 -9.37 -9.18
N ARG A 262 39.02 -10.01 -7.99
CA ARG A 262 39.25 -9.37 -6.69
C ARG A 262 40.23 -10.21 -5.88
N ALA A 263 41.17 -9.56 -5.20
CA ALA A 263 42.21 -10.26 -4.47
C ALA A 263 41.64 -10.99 -3.24
N VAL A 264 42.23 -12.12 -2.87
CA VAL A 264 41.84 -12.93 -1.71
C VAL A 264 43.04 -13.11 -0.79
N GLU A 265 42.87 -12.73 0.48
CA GLU A 265 43.87 -12.88 1.54
C GLU A 265 43.26 -13.67 2.70
N ASN A 266 43.84 -14.84 3.01
CA ASN A 266 43.38 -15.72 4.09
C ASN A 266 41.88 -16.11 4.01
N GLY A 267 41.34 -16.31 2.81
CA GLY A 267 39.93 -16.65 2.59
C GLY A 267 38.98 -15.43 2.63
N VAL A 268 39.50 -14.21 2.66
CA VAL A 268 38.70 -12.97 2.65
C VAL A 268 38.99 -12.17 1.39
N GLN A 269 37.94 -11.72 0.70
CA GLN A 269 38.04 -10.86 -0.47
C GLN A 269 38.43 -9.43 -0.08
N VAL A 270 39.59 -8.97 -0.55
CA VAL A 270 40.17 -7.66 -0.20
C VAL A 270 40.24 -6.72 -1.40
N GLY A 271 40.25 -5.41 -1.12
CA GLY A 271 40.25 -4.37 -2.14
C GLY A 271 38.96 -4.34 -2.98
N LYS A 272 39.05 -3.76 -4.18
CA LYS A 272 37.93 -3.61 -5.13
C LYS A 272 38.06 -4.59 -6.28
N TRP A 273 36.92 -4.95 -6.87
CA TRP A 273 36.86 -5.61 -8.18
C TRP A 273 37.61 -4.80 -9.24
N SER A 274 38.35 -5.52 -10.09
CA SER A 274 39.11 -4.98 -11.21
C SER A 274 38.80 -5.78 -12.48
N ILE A 275 38.73 -5.12 -13.64
CA ILE A 275 38.37 -5.78 -14.90
C ILE A 275 39.56 -6.59 -15.41
N VAL A 276 39.34 -7.84 -15.79
CA VAL A 276 40.36 -8.69 -16.44
C VAL A 276 40.50 -8.27 -17.90
N ASP A 277 41.73 -8.25 -18.42
CA ASP A 277 42.00 -7.95 -19.83
C ASP A 277 41.23 -8.92 -20.75
N PRO A 278 40.38 -8.44 -21.69
CA PRO A 278 39.66 -9.29 -22.64
C PRO A 278 40.56 -10.20 -23.48
N SER A 279 41.87 -9.93 -23.59
CA SER A 279 42.82 -10.86 -24.24
C SER A 279 43.09 -12.14 -23.43
N LYS A 280 42.59 -12.25 -22.20
CA LYS A 280 42.80 -13.40 -21.29
C LYS A 280 41.67 -14.42 -21.33
N TYR A 281 40.55 -14.10 -21.99
CA TYR A 281 39.41 -14.98 -22.07
C TYR A 281 38.77 -14.97 -23.45
N GLN A 282 38.01 -16.02 -23.73
CA GLN A 282 37.18 -16.15 -24.92
C GLN A 282 35.81 -16.67 -24.53
N ILE A 283 34.79 -16.29 -25.30
CA ILE A 283 33.42 -16.78 -25.17
C ILE A 283 32.91 -17.21 -26.55
N VAL A 284 32.20 -18.33 -26.59
CA VAL A 284 31.57 -18.89 -27.79
C VAL A 284 30.10 -19.14 -27.45
N PHE A 285 29.23 -18.24 -27.92
CA PHE A 285 27.79 -18.47 -27.85
C PHE A 285 27.37 -19.53 -28.87
N ALA A 286 26.49 -20.43 -28.46
CA ALA A 286 25.87 -21.38 -29.37
C ALA A 286 24.93 -20.66 -30.36
N ALA A 287 24.76 -21.25 -31.54
CA ALA A 287 23.99 -20.63 -32.64
C ALA A 287 22.47 -20.56 -32.36
N ASP A 288 21.99 -21.24 -31.33
CA ASP A 288 20.62 -21.16 -30.82
C ASP A 288 20.39 -19.98 -29.85
N GLY A 289 21.46 -19.33 -29.36
CA GLY A 289 21.37 -18.27 -28.37
C GLY A 289 21.03 -18.75 -26.94
N GLN A 290 21.04 -20.06 -26.69
CA GLN A 290 20.58 -20.71 -25.46
C GLN A 290 21.71 -21.29 -24.59
N SER A 291 22.95 -21.32 -25.10
CA SER A 291 24.13 -21.66 -24.29
C SER A 291 25.40 -20.89 -24.70
N PHE A 292 26.41 -20.89 -23.83
CA PHE A 292 27.78 -20.49 -24.18
C PHE A 292 28.86 -21.35 -23.53
N GLU A 293 30.03 -21.42 -24.16
CA GLU A 293 31.28 -21.86 -23.57
C GLU A 293 32.20 -20.66 -23.35
N PHE A 294 32.75 -20.53 -22.14
CA PHE A 294 33.71 -19.51 -21.75
C PHE A 294 34.99 -20.16 -21.22
N ALA A 295 36.14 -19.62 -21.59
CA ALA A 295 37.44 -20.08 -21.09
C ALA A 295 38.34 -18.88 -20.80
N ALA A 296 38.93 -18.83 -19.60
CA ALA A 296 39.95 -17.86 -19.22
C ALA A 296 41.30 -18.55 -19.00
N THR A 297 42.40 -17.93 -19.41
CA THR A 297 43.75 -18.51 -19.36
C THR A 297 44.84 -17.46 -19.10
N GLY A 298 45.95 -17.90 -18.52
CA GLY A 298 47.09 -17.02 -18.22
C GLY A 298 46.75 -15.96 -17.17
N LEU A 299 45.83 -16.29 -16.27
CA LEU A 299 45.48 -15.54 -15.07
C LEU A 299 46.58 -15.71 -14.00
N PRO A 300 46.60 -14.89 -12.93
CA PRO A 300 47.38 -15.18 -11.73
C PRO A 300 47.05 -16.57 -11.18
N ALA A 301 48.09 -17.35 -10.85
CA ALA A 301 47.95 -18.65 -10.18
C ALA A 301 47.57 -18.43 -8.70
N GLY A 302 46.26 -18.45 -8.43
CA GLY A 302 45.68 -18.25 -7.10
C GLY A 302 45.68 -16.79 -6.61
N GLY A 303 45.08 -16.58 -5.42
CA GLY A 303 45.01 -15.28 -4.75
C GLY A 303 43.99 -14.29 -5.32
N PHE A 304 43.13 -14.72 -6.25
CA PHE A 304 42.05 -13.91 -6.82
C PHE A 304 40.78 -14.74 -6.99
N ALA A 305 39.65 -14.19 -6.52
CA ALA A 305 38.30 -14.60 -6.89
C ALA A 305 37.91 -13.92 -8.21
N TYR A 306 36.99 -14.51 -8.97
CA TYR A 306 36.49 -13.95 -10.23
C TYR A 306 34.96 -13.87 -10.26
N GLU A 307 34.42 -12.87 -10.97
CA GLU A 307 33.01 -12.77 -11.32
C GLU A 307 32.88 -12.59 -12.83
N LEU A 308 32.17 -13.52 -13.49
CA LEU A 308 31.74 -13.39 -14.88
C LEU A 308 30.36 -12.72 -14.91
N LEU A 309 30.32 -11.44 -15.29
CA LEU A 309 29.09 -10.67 -15.52
C LEU A 309 28.64 -10.78 -16.97
N TYR A 310 27.36 -11.03 -17.22
CA TYR A 310 26.73 -10.97 -18.54
C TYR A 310 25.22 -10.71 -18.42
N TYR A 311 24.54 -10.61 -19.56
CA TYR A 311 23.12 -10.26 -19.61
C TYR A 311 22.33 -11.12 -20.61
N THR A 312 21.10 -11.46 -20.23
CA THR A 312 20.08 -12.00 -21.14
C THR A 312 18.97 -10.98 -21.38
N GLN A 313 18.20 -11.16 -22.45
CA GLN A 313 17.02 -10.38 -22.79
C GLN A 313 15.85 -11.34 -22.97
N ALA A 314 14.72 -11.05 -22.32
CA ALA A 314 13.47 -11.78 -22.49
C ALA A 314 12.97 -11.70 -23.95
N ASP A 315 12.46 -12.83 -24.46
CA ASP A 315 12.02 -12.97 -25.85
C ASP A 315 10.59 -12.43 -26.07
N GLY A 316 9.84 -12.21 -24.99
CA GLY A 316 8.49 -11.67 -24.98
C GLY A 316 8.28 -10.57 -23.92
N PRO A 317 7.06 -10.04 -23.80
CA PRO A 317 6.70 -9.13 -22.72
C PRO A 317 6.89 -9.82 -21.36
N VAL A 318 7.48 -9.10 -20.41
CA VAL A 318 7.73 -9.60 -19.07
C VAL A 318 6.56 -9.24 -18.14
N VAL A 319 6.07 -10.22 -17.38
CA VAL A 319 4.93 -10.06 -16.46
C VAL A 319 5.20 -10.66 -15.09
N LYS A 320 4.48 -10.17 -14.08
CA LYS A 320 4.54 -10.70 -12.71
C LYS A 320 4.32 -12.21 -12.68
N GLY A 321 5.23 -12.93 -12.03
CA GLY A 321 5.22 -14.38 -11.91
C GLY A 321 6.00 -15.12 -13.00
N ASP A 322 6.51 -14.43 -14.03
CA ASP A 322 7.50 -15.01 -14.92
C ASP A 322 8.74 -15.41 -14.13
N VAL A 323 9.32 -16.57 -14.45
CA VAL A 323 10.53 -17.08 -13.83
C VAL A 323 11.56 -17.29 -14.92
N PHE A 324 12.68 -16.59 -14.86
CA PHE A 324 13.83 -16.79 -15.74
C PHE A 324 14.86 -17.67 -15.02
N GLY A 325 15.31 -18.74 -15.65
CA GLY A 325 16.32 -19.64 -15.08
C GLY A 325 17.58 -19.73 -15.92
N ASN A 326 18.71 -19.94 -15.25
CA ASN A 326 20.00 -20.12 -15.86
C ASN A 326 20.90 -21.03 -14.99
N HIS A 327 21.58 -21.98 -15.64
CA HIS A 327 22.49 -22.95 -15.04
C HIS A 327 23.90 -22.83 -15.64
N ALA A 328 24.92 -22.75 -14.77
CA ALA A 328 26.33 -22.75 -15.12
C ALA A 328 27.06 -24.00 -14.58
N VAL A 329 28.09 -24.45 -15.28
CA VAL A 329 29.09 -25.40 -14.76
C VAL A 329 30.45 -24.71 -14.82
N VAL A 330 31.10 -24.53 -13.67
CA VAL A 330 32.47 -24.03 -13.56
C VAL A 330 33.39 -25.23 -13.40
N ASP A 331 34.13 -25.53 -14.47
CA ASP A 331 34.90 -26.77 -14.70
C ASP A 331 34.11 -28.06 -14.47
N THR A 332 33.88 -28.45 -13.22
CA THR A 332 33.09 -29.65 -12.84
C THR A 332 32.00 -29.37 -11.80
N VAL A 333 31.88 -28.14 -11.28
CA VAL A 333 30.88 -27.80 -10.25
C VAL A 333 29.72 -27.04 -10.90
N ALA A 334 28.52 -27.59 -10.77
CA ALA A 334 27.29 -26.98 -11.28
C ALA A 334 26.72 -25.99 -10.26
N THR A 335 26.17 -24.89 -10.77
CA THR A 335 25.50 -23.85 -9.99
C THR A 335 24.37 -23.25 -10.82
N SER A 336 23.28 -22.82 -10.20
CA SER A 336 22.12 -22.28 -10.91
C SER A 336 21.49 -21.14 -10.12
N ALA A 337 20.71 -20.31 -10.83
CA ALA A 337 19.96 -19.23 -10.25
C ALA A 337 18.70 -19.02 -11.09
N THR A 338 17.59 -18.77 -10.40
CA THR A 338 16.35 -18.29 -11.01
C THR A 338 16.11 -16.86 -10.57
N HIS A 339 15.35 -16.11 -11.36
CA HIS A 339 14.80 -14.83 -10.99
C HIS A 339 13.32 -14.79 -11.34
N THR A 340 12.49 -14.55 -10.32
CA THR A 340 11.04 -14.42 -10.46
C THR A 340 10.69 -12.95 -10.51
N ILE A 341 9.92 -12.54 -11.51
CA ILE A 341 9.42 -11.18 -11.65
C ILE A 341 8.33 -10.96 -10.60
N THR A 342 8.58 -10.04 -9.68
CA THR A 342 7.66 -9.66 -8.60
C THR A 342 7.16 -8.23 -8.80
N GLU A 343 6.07 -7.86 -8.12
CA GLU A 343 5.75 -6.45 -7.97
C GLU A 343 6.80 -5.81 -7.04
N SER A 344 7.25 -4.61 -7.39
CA SER A 344 8.13 -3.80 -6.53
C SER A 344 7.38 -2.72 -5.74
N GLY A 345 6.05 -2.78 -5.74
CA GLY A 345 5.16 -1.97 -4.92
C GLY A 345 3.68 -2.16 -5.28
N GLY A 346 2.81 -1.63 -4.42
CA GLY A 346 1.35 -1.70 -4.54
C GLY A 346 0.65 -1.14 -3.30
N GLY A 347 -0.66 -1.34 -3.19
CA GLY A 347 -1.41 -1.03 -1.98
C GLY A 347 -2.90 -0.79 -2.19
N ASP A 348 -3.58 -0.44 -1.11
CA ASP A 348 -5.02 -0.25 -1.08
C ASP A 348 -5.37 1.22 -0.85
N GLY A 349 -6.53 1.64 -1.37
CA GLY A 349 -7.09 2.97 -1.18
C GLY A 349 -8.60 2.94 -1.14
N THR A 350 -9.22 3.59 -0.16
CA THR A 350 -10.68 3.67 -0.05
C THR A 350 -11.12 5.13 0.10
N GLY A 351 -12.42 5.37 -0.02
CA GLY A 351 -13.01 6.67 0.26
C GLY A 351 -14.54 6.57 0.36
N VAL A 352 -15.13 7.34 1.26
CA VAL A 352 -16.56 7.29 1.56
C VAL A 352 -17.31 8.30 0.71
N THR A 353 -18.13 7.81 -0.22
CA THR A 353 -19.18 8.61 -0.85
C THR A 353 -20.34 8.77 0.11
N TYR A 354 -20.88 9.98 0.26
CA TYR A 354 -22.05 10.26 1.10
C TYR A 354 -23.33 10.46 0.29
N THR A 355 -24.47 10.24 0.92
CA THR A 355 -25.80 10.49 0.39
C THR A 355 -26.74 11.05 1.47
N SER A 356 -27.93 11.50 1.07
CA SER A 356 -28.96 12.08 1.94
C SER A 356 -30.37 11.81 1.37
N PHE A 357 -31.40 12.17 2.13
CA PHE A 357 -32.72 12.40 1.54
C PHE A 357 -33.12 13.86 1.73
N SER A 358 -33.95 14.37 0.83
CA SER A 358 -34.70 15.61 1.02
C SER A 358 -36.18 15.28 1.19
N ILE A 359 -36.87 15.95 2.08
CA ILE A 359 -38.29 15.72 2.35
C ILE A 359 -39.07 17.02 2.33
N SER A 360 -40.19 17.00 1.62
CA SER A 360 -41.13 18.12 1.54
C SER A 360 -42.49 17.73 2.10
N LYS A 361 -43.22 18.69 2.69
CA LYS A 361 -44.53 18.44 3.28
C LYS A 361 -45.67 18.82 2.34
N ALA A 362 -46.53 17.83 2.07
CA ALA A 362 -47.79 17.96 1.35
C ALA A 362 -49.00 17.72 2.28
N LEU A 363 -50.12 18.37 1.97
CA LEU A 363 -51.38 18.25 2.70
C LEU A 363 -52.53 17.97 1.73
N THR A 364 -53.42 17.07 2.15
CA THR A 364 -54.60 16.62 1.39
C THR A 364 -55.82 16.58 2.30
N GLY A 365 -57.01 16.33 1.74
CA GLY A 365 -58.26 16.26 2.49
C GLY A 365 -58.95 17.63 2.70
N PRO A 366 -60.21 17.64 3.17
CA PRO A 366 -61.05 18.85 3.17
C PRO A 366 -60.54 20.00 4.04
N GLN A 367 -59.72 19.72 5.06
CA GLN A 367 -59.19 20.73 5.99
C GLN A 367 -57.72 21.09 5.73
N ALA A 368 -57.13 20.68 4.60
CA ALA A 368 -55.71 20.93 4.31
C ALA A 368 -55.31 22.40 4.51
N ALA A 369 -56.09 23.32 3.92
CA ALA A 369 -55.84 24.75 3.98
C ALA A 369 -55.82 25.35 5.41
N ALA A 370 -56.53 24.76 6.38
CA ALA A 370 -56.51 25.20 7.77
C ALA A 370 -55.18 24.85 8.46
N ALA A 371 -54.50 23.80 8.01
CA ALA A 371 -53.24 23.32 8.57
C ALA A 371 -51.99 23.82 7.82
N GLN A 372 -52.15 24.68 6.81
CA GLN A 372 -51.02 25.13 5.97
C GLN A 372 -49.94 25.91 6.73
N ALA A 373 -50.29 26.55 7.86
CA ALA A 373 -49.39 27.27 8.75
C ALA A 373 -48.83 26.40 9.90
N ALA A 374 -49.19 25.12 9.96
CA ALA A 374 -48.73 24.20 10.99
C ALA A 374 -47.31 23.68 10.69
N THR A 375 -46.65 23.24 11.75
CA THR A 375 -45.30 22.68 11.71
C THR A 375 -45.37 21.17 11.89
N TYR A 376 -44.60 20.43 11.10
CA TYR A 376 -44.55 18.96 11.14
C TYR A 376 -43.14 18.49 11.50
N THR A 377 -43.04 17.41 12.26
CA THR A 377 -41.76 16.90 12.77
C THR A 377 -41.54 15.49 12.27
N VAL A 378 -40.38 15.25 11.67
CA VAL A 378 -39.94 13.92 11.25
C VAL A 378 -38.78 13.49 12.12
N ARG A 379 -38.88 12.29 12.67
CA ARG A 379 -37.76 11.56 13.29
C ARG A 379 -37.16 10.62 12.24
N TYR A 380 -35.83 10.55 12.18
CA TYR A 380 -35.15 9.60 11.32
C TYR A 380 -33.87 9.04 11.94
N SER A 381 -33.47 7.86 11.51
CA SER A 381 -32.19 7.23 11.86
C SER A 381 -31.59 6.51 10.65
N VAL A 382 -30.34 6.04 10.77
CA VAL A 382 -29.75 5.11 9.80
C VAL A 382 -29.88 3.70 10.36
N LYS A 383 -30.42 2.79 9.56
CA LYS A 383 -30.72 1.40 9.95
C LYS A 383 -29.44 0.68 10.37
N GLY A 384 -29.42 0.15 11.59
CA GLY A 384 -28.26 -0.56 12.15
C GLY A 384 -27.11 0.33 12.62
N ALA A 385 -27.19 1.66 12.48
CA ALA A 385 -26.21 2.57 13.06
C ALA A 385 -26.47 2.79 14.55
N ASP A 386 -25.40 2.75 15.36
CA ASP A 386 -25.46 2.97 16.82
C ASP A 386 -25.49 4.47 17.18
N VAL A 387 -26.25 5.25 16.39
CA VAL A 387 -26.35 6.71 16.47
C VAL A 387 -27.80 7.07 16.83
N PRO A 388 -28.03 7.97 17.83
CA PRO A 388 -29.39 8.38 18.19
C PRO A 388 -30.19 8.93 17.01
N ALA A 389 -31.48 8.61 16.98
CA ALA A 389 -32.41 9.14 15.98
C ALA A 389 -32.46 10.68 16.07
N LYS A 390 -32.43 11.31 14.90
CA LYS A 390 -32.43 12.76 14.72
C LYS A 390 -33.84 13.25 14.42
N THR A 391 -34.13 14.50 14.73
CA THR A 391 -35.41 15.14 14.38
C THR A 391 -35.19 16.31 13.45
N MET A 392 -36.12 16.50 12.52
CA MET A 392 -36.15 17.63 11.59
C MET A 392 -37.57 18.20 11.52
N VAL A 393 -37.66 19.52 11.39
CA VAL A 393 -38.90 20.23 11.15
C VAL A 393 -39.11 20.35 9.64
N VAL A 394 -40.30 20.02 9.15
CA VAL A 394 -40.66 20.02 7.72
C VAL A 394 -41.84 20.97 7.47
N PRO A 395 -41.59 22.25 7.14
CA PRO A 395 -42.65 23.20 6.80
C PRO A 395 -43.36 22.86 5.49
N VAL A 396 -44.64 23.23 5.38
CA VAL A 396 -45.44 23.00 4.17
C VAL A 396 -44.84 23.75 2.97
N GLY A 397 -44.65 23.04 1.86
CA GLY A 397 -44.09 23.59 0.62
C GLY A 397 -42.59 23.93 0.66
N GLN A 398 -41.87 23.61 1.73
CA GLN A 398 -40.41 23.67 1.79
C GLN A 398 -39.82 22.26 1.73
N SER A 399 -38.66 22.12 1.09
CA SER A 399 -37.88 20.88 1.10
C SER A 399 -36.71 21.01 2.06
N ILE A 400 -36.56 20.04 2.97
CA ILE A 400 -35.53 20.01 4.00
C ILE A 400 -34.66 18.78 3.77
N VAL A 401 -33.34 18.96 3.77
CA VAL A 401 -32.37 17.89 3.55
C VAL A 401 -31.96 17.27 4.88
N SER A 402 -31.82 15.95 4.92
CA SER A 402 -31.28 15.22 6.07
C SER A 402 -29.81 15.52 6.28
N GLU A 403 -29.30 15.20 7.47
CA GLU A 403 -27.86 14.97 7.57
C GLU A 403 -27.48 13.78 6.68
N ARG A 404 -26.25 13.83 6.18
CA ARG A 404 -25.70 12.84 5.25
C ARG A 404 -25.25 11.58 5.98
N ALA A 405 -25.32 10.45 5.28
CA ALA A 405 -24.82 9.14 5.68
C ALA A 405 -24.02 8.51 4.54
N PRO A 406 -23.16 7.51 4.78
CA PRO A 406 -22.46 6.79 3.71
C PRO A 406 -23.43 6.22 2.66
N LEU A 407 -23.04 6.24 1.38
CA LEU A 407 -23.83 5.70 0.28
C LEU A 407 -24.17 4.22 0.53
N GLY A 408 -25.41 3.82 0.21
CA GLY A 408 -25.95 2.49 0.57
C GLY A 408 -26.56 2.41 1.97
N SER A 409 -26.46 3.45 2.80
CA SER A 409 -27.20 3.53 4.07
C SER A 409 -28.72 3.58 3.86
N THR A 410 -29.47 2.77 4.60
CA THR A 410 -30.94 2.87 4.68
C THR A 410 -31.32 3.89 5.76
N PHE A 411 -32.06 4.93 5.39
CA PHE A 411 -32.73 5.81 6.33
C PHE A 411 -34.07 5.21 6.76
N VAL A 412 -34.35 5.23 8.06
CA VAL A 412 -35.65 4.88 8.65
C VAL A 412 -36.31 6.18 9.10
N ILE A 413 -37.55 6.43 8.69
CA ILE A 413 -38.22 7.73 8.77
C ILE A 413 -39.63 7.58 9.37
N GLU A 414 -39.97 8.44 10.33
CA GLU A 414 -41.22 8.43 11.10
C GLU A 414 -41.74 9.87 11.25
N GLU A 415 -43.01 10.13 10.96
CA GLU A 415 -43.62 11.40 11.40
C GLU A 415 -44.05 11.30 12.86
N ILE A 416 -43.61 12.27 13.67
CA ILE A 416 -43.90 12.38 15.10
C ILE A 416 -44.56 13.73 15.43
N ASP A 417 -45.15 13.84 16.61
CA ASP A 417 -45.66 15.09 17.18
C ASP A 417 -46.57 15.89 16.23
N LEU A 418 -47.56 15.20 15.64
CA LEU A 418 -48.55 15.80 14.74
C LEU A 418 -49.18 17.07 15.35
N PRO A 419 -49.21 18.20 14.62
CA PRO A 419 -49.68 19.47 15.17
C PRO A 419 -51.17 19.43 15.46
N VAL A 420 -51.56 19.99 16.61
CA VAL A 420 -52.96 20.23 16.96
C VAL A 420 -53.45 21.48 16.20
N VAL A 421 -54.38 21.28 15.27
CA VAL A 421 -55.00 22.35 14.47
C VAL A 421 -56.52 22.32 14.71
N GLU A 422 -57.12 23.49 14.97
CA GLU A 422 -58.55 23.61 15.24
C GLU A 422 -59.39 23.09 14.06
N GLY A 423 -60.37 22.24 14.34
CA GLY A 423 -61.25 21.65 13.32
C GLY A 423 -60.64 20.51 12.50
N VAL A 424 -59.38 20.13 12.74
CA VAL A 424 -58.67 19.06 12.00
C VAL A 424 -58.59 17.78 12.82
N THR A 425 -58.91 16.65 12.19
CA THR A 425 -58.51 15.30 12.63
C THR A 425 -57.57 14.71 11.57
N TRP A 426 -56.40 14.26 11.99
CA TRP A 426 -55.41 13.65 11.09
C TRP A 426 -55.82 12.22 10.70
N GLY A 427 -55.82 11.94 9.39
CA GLY A 427 -55.80 10.56 8.87
C GLY A 427 -54.39 9.99 8.84
N THR A 428 -54.25 8.76 8.34
CA THR A 428 -52.95 8.12 8.11
C THR A 428 -52.07 9.00 7.21
N TRP A 429 -50.84 9.25 7.66
CA TRP A 429 -49.82 9.93 6.87
C TRP A 429 -49.04 8.90 6.03
N THR A 430 -48.46 9.35 4.92
CA THR A 430 -47.61 8.52 4.06
C THR A 430 -46.37 9.27 3.62
N ILE A 431 -45.30 8.52 3.29
CA ILE A 431 -44.13 9.07 2.59
C ILE A 431 -44.08 8.42 1.21
N SER A 432 -43.86 9.23 0.18
CA SER A 432 -43.63 8.78 -1.20
C SER A 432 -42.33 9.35 -1.75
N GLY A 433 -41.72 8.64 -2.70
CA GLY A 433 -40.44 8.97 -3.31
C GLY A 433 -39.83 7.71 -3.94
N ASP A 434 -38.76 7.88 -4.73
CA ASP A 434 -38.10 6.73 -5.36
C ASP A 434 -37.46 5.82 -4.30
N GLY A 435 -37.69 4.52 -4.41
CA GLY A 435 -37.12 3.52 -3.48
C GLY A 435 -37.67 3.55 -2.05
N VAL A 436 -38.75 4.29 -1.77
CA VAL A 436 -39.42 4.31 -0.46
C VAL A 436 -40.23 3.03 -0.24
N VAL A 437 -40.12 2.46 0.96
CA VAL A 437 -40.86 1.27 1.41
C VAL A 437 -41.55 1.54 2.74
N ASP A 438 -42.86 1.25 2.85
CA ASP A 438 -43.57 1.24 4.13
C ASP A 438 -43.19 -0.04 4.91
N ALA A 439 -42.67 0.11 6.13
CA ALA A 439 -42.26 -1.01 6.98
C ALA A 439 -43.43 -1.61 7.81
N GLY A 440 -44.64 -1.03 7.73
CA GLY A 440 -45.85 -1.55 8.37
C GLY A 440 -45.90 -1.39 9.90
N ASN A 441 -44.91 -0.72 10.49
CA ASN A 441 -44.74 -0.48 11.92
C ASN A 441 -44.86 1.01 12.31
N GLY A 442 -45.27 1.86 11.37
CA GLY A 442 -45.28 3.32 11.53
C GLY A 442 -44.02 4.03 11.02
N THR A 443 -43.08 3.32 10.39
CA THR A 443 -41.89 3.91 9.76
C THR A 443 -41.79 3.57 8.28
N TYR A 444 -41.11 4.42 7.52
CA TYR A 444 -40.76 4.21 6.13
C TYR A 444 -39.24 4.05 5.99
N GLU A 445 -38.79 3.16 5.11
CA GLU A 445 -37.38 2.95 4.80
C GLU A 445 -37.04 3.47 3.39
N VAL A 446 -35.85 4.04 3.22
CA VAL A 446 -35.33 4.41 1.90
C VAL A 446 -33.81 4.28 1.87
N THR A 447 -33.27 3.70 0.79
CA THR A 447 -31.82 3.57 0.55
C THR A 447 -31.47 4.34 -0.73
N PRO A 448 -30.95 5.57 -0.65
CA PRO A 448 -30.56 6.34 -1.83
C PRO A 448 -29.41 5.65 -2.58
N GLY A 449 -29.59 5.41 -3.88
CA GLY A 449 -28.61 4.72 -4.74
C GLY A 449 -27.53 5.62 -5.35
N ALA A 450 -27.55 6.92 -5.07
CA ALA A 450 -26.59 7.89 -5.62
C ALA A 450 -26.21 8.98 -4.61
N ALA A 451 -25.06 9.63 -4.82
CA ALA A 451 -24.58 10.72 -3.94
C ALA A 451 -25.51 11.94 -3.91
N ALA A 452 -26.25 12.20 -5.00
CA ALA A 452 -27.25 13.27 -5.09
C ALA A 452 -28.45 13.09 -4.13
N GLY A 453 -28.59 11.91 -3.52
CA GLY A 453 -29.70 11.60 -2.61
C GLY A 453 -31.01 11.31 -3.33
N VAL A 454 -32.11 11.44 -2.59
CA VAL A 454 -33.48 11.20 -3.08
C VAL A 454 -34.44 12.29 -2.59
N ALA A 455 -35.48 12.58 -3.37
CA ALA A 455 -36.54 13.51 -2.98
C ALA A 455 -37.80 12.77 -2.52
N LEU A 456 -38.29 13.15 -1.33
CA LEU A 456 -39.42 12.53 -0.64
C LEU A 456 -40.55 13.54 -0.42
N THR A 457 -41.78 13.04 -0.36
CA THR A 457 -42.98 13.80 -0.02
C THR A 457 -43.70 13.16 1.15
N LEU A 458 -43.72 13.85 2.30
CA LEU A 458 -44.55 13.50 3.44
C LEU A 458 -45.96 14.07 3.25
N THR A 459 -46.96 13.20 3.14
CA THR A 459 -48.34 13.56 2.84
C THR A 459 -49.26 13.24 4.00
N ASN A 460 -50.00 14.24 4.50
CA ASN A 460 -51.03 14.02 5.53
C ASN A 460 -52.42 14.34 5.01
N VAL A 461 -53.40 13.61 5.53
CA VAL A 461 -54.83 13.83 5.25
C VAL A 461 -55.45 14.61 6.40
N ALA A 462 -55.78 15.88 6.17
CA ALA A 462 -56.51 16.75 7.09
C ALA A 462 -58.02 16.58 6.90
N ASN A 463 -58.66 15.82 7.78
CA ASN A 463 -60.09 15.58 7.78
C ASN A 463 -60.81 16.54 8.74
N PRO A 464 -62.10 16.84 8.54
CA PRO A 464 -62.89 17.57 9.53
C PRO A 464 -63.06 16.74 10.82
N VAL A 465 -63.03 17.40 11.97
CA VAL A 465 -63.46 16.79 13.24
C VAL A 465 -64.91 16.30 13.09
N PRO A 466 -65.23 15.04 13.44
CA PRO A 466 -66.59 14.53 13.37
C PRO A 466 -67.55 15.36 14.23
N VAL A 467 -68.60 15.90 13.61
CA VAL A 467 -69.67 16.55 14.35
C VAL A 467 -70.44 15.48 15.11
N VAL A 468 -70.35 15.50 16.43
CA VAL A 468 -71.15 14.61 17.29
C VAL A 468 -72.58 15.11 17.26
N GLU A 469 -73.44 14.43 16.50
CA GLU A 469 -74.88 14.72 16.49
C GLU A 469 -75.44 14.49 17.91
N PRO A 470 -76.18 15.46 18.50
CA PRO A 470 -76.58 15.36 19.89
C PRO A 470 -77.58 14.21 20.09
N THR A 471 -77.20 13.24 20.93
CA THR A 471 -78.09 12.14 21.34
C THR A 471 -79.44 12.70 21.81
N PRO A 472 -80.58 12.28 21.22
CA PRO A 472 -81.87 12.83 21.58
C PRO A 472 -82.18 12.56 23.05
N THR A 473 -82.51 13.62 23.78
CA THR A 473 -82.84 13.55 25.20
C THR A 473 -84.07 12.63 25.41
N PRO A 474 -84.03 11.64 26.31
CA PRO A 474 -85.17 10.77 26.54
C PRO A 474 -86.36 11.56 27.09
N SER A 475 -87.52 11.39 26.46
CA SER A 475 -88.78 12.04 26.85
C SER A 475 -89.20 11.60 28.27
N PRO A 476 -89.72 12.51 29.13
CA PRO A 476 -90.02 12.18 30.52
C PRO A 476 -91.15 11.14 30.63
N SER A 477 -90.85 10.02 31.29
CA SER A 477 -91.80 8.95 31.59
C SER A 477 -92.84 9.42 32.61
N SER A 478 -94.12 9.14 32.35
CA SER A 478 -95.23 9.54 33.23
C SER A 478 -95.43 8.57 34.40
N THR A 479 -95.52 9.15 35.60
CA THR A 479 -95.79 8.47 36.88
C THR A 479 -97.14 7.69 36.86
N PRO A 480 -97.22 6.48 37.45
CA PRO A 480 -98.34 5.56 37.22
C PRO A 480 -99.60 5.80 38.08
N THR A 481 -100.75 5.36 37.56
CA THR A 481 -102.04 5.25 38.26
C THR A 481 -102.29 3.79 38.68
N PRO A 482 -102.77 3.50 39.91
CA PRO A 482 -102.90 2.12 40.43
C PRO A 482 -104.26 1.45 40.14
N THR A 483 -104.41 0.18 40.58
CA THR A 483 -105.68 -0.62 40.70
C THR A 483 -106.00 -1.46 39.43
N ARG A 484 -106.37 -2.77 39.44
CA ARG A 484 -106.82 -3.74 40.48
C ARG A 484 -106.52 -5.20 40.04
N THR A 485 -106.30 -6.12 40.99
CA THR A 485 -106.34 -7.59 40.79
C THR A 485 -107.79 -8.11 40.73
N PRO A 486 -108.10 -9.23 40.03
CA PRO A 486 -108.36 -10.47 40.78
C PRO A 486 -108.06 -11.84 40.07
N ALA A 487 -107.90 -12.86 40.93
CA ALA A 487 -108.26 -14.28 40.77
C ALA A 487 -107.40 -15.27 39.94
N SER A 488 -107.23 -16.46 40.53
CA SER A 488 -106.31 -17.55 40.17
C SER A 488 -106.99 -18.77 39.51
N ALA A 489 -106.20 -19.58 38.77
CA ALA A 489 -106.35 -21.03 38.48
C ALA A 489 -105.30 -21.43 37.41
N THR A 490 -104.52 -22.54 37.42
CA THR A 490 -104.38 -23.72 38.31
C THR A 490 -102.92 -24.26 38.22
N THR A 491 -102.47 -25.00 39.23
CA THR A 491 -101.25 -25.85 39.37
C THR A 491 -101.22 -27.08 38.41
N PRO A 492 -100.22 -28.00 38.41
CA PRO A 492 -98.87 -28.08 39.06
C PRO A 492 -97.70 -28.60 38.17
N GLY A 493 -96.50 -28.76 38.76
CA GLY A 493 -95.36 -29.57 38.24
C GLY A 493 -94.11 -28.73 37.94
N GLU A 494 -93.11 -28.52 38.80
CA GLU A 494 -92.36 -29.36 39.78
C GLU A 494 -91.02 -29.92 39.25
N LEU A 495 -89.95 -29.50 39.93
CA LEU A 495 -88.57 -30.01 39.98
C LEU A 495 -87.61 -29.94 38.75
N ALA A 496 -86.68 -28.98 38.88
CA ALA A 496 -85.23 -29.18 38.95
C ALA A 496 -84.47 -30.02 37.90
N LEU A 497 -83.46 -29.39 37.29
CA LEU A 497 -82.14 -30.03 37.18
C LEU A 497 -80.99 -29.01 37.20
N THR A 498 -80.08 -29.18 38.15
CA THR A 498 -78.76 -28.54 38.22
C THR A 498 -77.68 -29.60 38.07
N GLY A 499 -76.51 -29.22 37.57
CA GLY A 499 -75.37 -30.13 37.32
C GLY A 499 -75.25 -30.49 35.83
N GLY A 500 -74.08 -30.85 35.33
CA GLY A 500 -72.81 -31.17 36.00
C GLY A 500 -72.01 -32.14 35.12
N GLY A 501 -70.75 -32.41 35.45
CA GLY A 501 -69.82 -33.17 34.60
C GLY A 501 -68.67 -32.28 34.13
N ASP A 502 -67.48 -32.29 34.74
CA ASP A 502 -66.62 -33.44 35.05
C ASP A 502 -66.35 -34.28 33.79
N GLY A 503 -65.12 -34.59 33.40
CA GLY A 503 -63.82 -34.35 34.03
C GLY A 503 -62.75 -35.25 33.38
N SER A 504 -61.62 -35.39 34.07
CA SER A 504 -60.46 -36.31 33.81
C SER A 504 -59.30 -35.68 33.03
N GLY A 505 -58.03 -35.83 33.45
CA GLY A 505 -57.49 -36.45 34.67
C GLY A 505 -55.97 -36.65 34.60
N PHE A 506 -55.35 -36.97 35.75
CA PHE A 506 -53.93 -37.35 35.95
C PHE A 506 -52.88 -36.21 35.75
N LEU A 507 -52.03 -35.87 36.74
CA LEU A 507 -50.90 -36.63 37.34
C LEU A 507 -49.83 -37.04 36.30
N ALA A 508 -48.52 -36.85 36.51
CA ALA A 508 -47.78 -36.71 37.77
C ALA A 508 -46.50 -35.82 37.69
N LEU A 509 -45.82 -35.70 38.83
CA LEU A 509 -44.56 -34.98 39.09
C LEU A 509 -43.37 -35.53 38.25
N ALA A 510 -42.33 -34.69 38.03
CA ALA A 510 -40.95 -34.98 38.51
C ALA A 510 -39.94 -33.81 38.34
N THR A 511 -39.26 -33.51 39.44
CA THR A 511 -37.98 -32.82 39.70
C THR A 511 -36.90 -32.66 38.59
N ALA A 512 -36.49 -31.39 38.39
CA ALA A 512 -35.18 -30.78 38.72
C ALA A 512 -33.80 -31.38 38.29
N LEU A 513 -32.99 -30.47 37.73
CA LEU A 513 -31.52 -30.24 37.90
C LEU A 513 -30.44 -31.10 37.19
N ILE A 514 -29.41 -30.37 36.68
CA ILE A 514 -28.00 -30.68 36.27
C ILE A 514 -27.74 -30.03 34.88
N VAL A 515 -27.08 -28.87 34.75
CA VAL A 515 -25.64 -28.51 34.89
C VAL A 515 -24.73 -29.07 33.78
N GLY A 516 -24.10 -28.17 33.01
CA GLY A 516 -22.73 -28.36 32.49
C GLY A 516 -22.47 -28.17 30.98
N GLY A 517 -21.56 -27.25 30.64
CA GLY A 517 -20.92 -27.14 29.31
C GLY A 517 -21.58 -26.14 28.33
N GLY A 518 -20.97 -25.03 27.90
CA GLY A 518 -19.65 -24.48 28.22
C GLY A 518 -18.69 -24.51 27.04
N LEU A 519 -18.74 -23.48 26.17
CA LEU A 519 -17.66 -23.06 25.29
C LEU A 519 -17.97 -21.64 24.79
N ALA A 520 -17.24 -20.65 25.32
CA ALA A 520 -17.27 -19.28 24.84
C ALA A 520 -15.99 -19.02 24.05
N THR A 521 -16.11 -18.54 22.82
CA THR A 521 -14.98 -18.01 22.05
C THR A 521 -14.63 -16.62 22.55
N ALA A 522 -13.36 -16.41 22.88
CA ALA A 522 -12.82 -15.11 23.27
C ALA A 522 -11.85 -14.61 22.19
N VAL A 523 -12.09 -13.42 21.67
CA VAL A 523 -11.05 -12.60 21.02
C VAL A 523 -11.03 -11.27 21.76
N SER A 524 -9.86 -10.90 22.27
CA SER A 524 -9.69 -9.78 23.19
C SER A 524 -9.05 -8.60 22.45
N VAL A 525 -9.80 -7.50 22.28
CA VAL A 525 -9.21 -6.22 21.89
C VAL A 525 -8.82 -5.46 23.16
N LYS A 526 -7.52 -5.22 23.35
CA LYS A 526 -6.97 -4.55 24.53
C LYS A 526 -6.35 -3.19 24.16
N ARG A 527 -7.19 -2.14 24.09
CA ARG A 527 -6.74 -0.75 24.15
C ARG A 527 -6.84 -0.24 25.60
N ARG A 528 -5.73 0.20 26.19
CA ARG A 528 -5.72 1.09 27.37
C ARG A 528 -4.50 2.00 27.36
N SER A 529 -4.73 3.27 27.08
CA SER A 529 -3.90 4.40 27.51
C SER A 529 -4.17 4.73 28.98
N GLY A 530 -3.20 5.34 29.69
CA GLY A 530 -3.46 5.89 31.05
C GLY A 530 -2.31 6.00 32.05
N VAL A 531 -1.36 6.90 31.81
CA VAL A 531 -0.73 7.85 32.77
C VAL A 531 -0.47 7.41 34.24
N ALA A 532 0.81 7.46 34.68
CA ALA A 532 1.17 7.90 36.05
C ALA A 532 2.65 8.34 36.23
N ARG A 533 2.85 9.64 36.50
CA ARG A 533 3.93 10.30 37.29
C ARG A 533 5.16 9.47 37.74
N ARG A 534 6.35 9.93 37.35
CA ARG A 534 7.20 10.75 38.25
C ARG A 534 8.22 11.58 37.49
#